data_AF-A0A3R8RHU1-F1
#
_entry.id   AF-A0A3R8RHU1-F1
#
_cell.length_a   1.000
_cell.length_b   1.000
_cell.length_c   1.000
_cell.angle_alpha   90.00
_cell.angle_beta   90.00
_cell.angle_gamma   90.00
#
_symmetry.space_group_name_H-M   'P 1'
#
loop_
_entity.id
_entity.type
_entity.pdbx_description
1 polymer ?
#
loop_
_entity_poly.entity_id
_entity_poly.type
_entity_poly.pdbx_seq_one_letter_code
_entity_poly.pdbx_strand_id
1 'polypeptide(L)'
;MLIILILIFLIFALILSGFRGGRWAFWNMLIRTVITISAAAYFTFWFVEKSVSKFLEDSLAIQIINYLPQPIDFYIIRIQDKVPEEEKFSSKHVGQIRPEYFRIEYLNMQKSNEFWVVGYIGKGNLVYFSQVAVPNINEDQIIEVRNYINRSLKLSAIASEKIEDLKYENIKLSIWVTLDLLLIFLNSVLLFRGKRKKITRFAI
;
A
#
# COMPACT_ATOMS: atom_id res chain seq x y z
N MET A 1 -3.43 12.06 6.54
CA MET A 1 -3.12 13.45 6.94
C MET A 1 -1.64 13.65 7.25
N LEU A 2 -0.99 12.74 8.00
CA LEU A 2 0.42 12.87 8.39
C LEU A 2 1.41 12.91 7.19
N ILE A 3 1.20 12.09 6.17
CA ILE A 3 2.01 12.09 4.93
C ILE A 3 2.01 13.48 4.25
N ILE A 4 0.84 14.11 4.11
CA ILE A 4 0.71 15.45 3.52
C ILE A 4 1.43 16.51 4.38
N LEU A 5 1.43 16.37 5.70
CA LEU A 5 2.17 17.27 6.58
C LEU A 5 3.68 17.16 6.37
N ILE A 6 4.20 15.92 6.23
CA ILE A 6 5.61 15.67 5.91
C ILE A 6 5.97 16.31 4.56
N LEU A 7 5.11 16.17 3.56
CA LEU A 7 5.28 16.80 2.25
C LEU A 7 5.48 18.31 2.37
N ILE A 8 4.60 18.99 3.11
CA ILE A 8 4.68 20.45 3.30
C ILE A 8 6.01 20.84 3.96
N PHE A 9 6.44 20.11 4.99
CA PHE A 9 7.73 20.36 5.63
C PHE A 9 8.92 20.10 4.70
N LEU A 10 8.86 19.07 3.85
CA LEU A 10 9.91 18.77 2.88
C LEU A 10 10.00 19.80 1.76
N ILE A 11 8.85 20.35 1.31
CA ILE A 11 8.80 21.48 0.37
C ILE A 11 9.41 22.72 1.02
N PHE A 12 9.05 23.02 2.28
CA PHE A 12 9.62 24.13 3.02
C PHE A 12 11.14 23.99 3.19
N ALA A 13 11.61 22.79 3.53
CA ALA A 13 13.04 22.46 3.59
C ALA A 13 13.73 22.67 2.24
N LEU A 14 13.06 22.35 1.13
CA LEU A 14 13.60 22.56 -0.20
C LEU A 14 13.72 24.06 -0.53
N ILE A 15 12.73 24.88 -0.19
CA ILE A 15 12.76 26.34 -0.39
C ILE A 15 13.92 26.96 0.40
N LEU A 16 14.10 26.54 1.67
CA LEU A 16 15.23 26.95 2.50
C LEU A 16 16.60 26.60 1.89
N SER A 17 16.67 25.63 0.97
CA SER A 17 17.92 25.26 0.30
C SER A 17 18.46 26.32 -0.66
N GLY A 18 17.60 27.23 -1.13
CA GLY A 18 17.98 28.36 -1.98
C GLY A 18 18.73 29.47 -1.23
N PHE A 19 18.46 29.64 0.07
CA PHE A 19 19.03 30.71 0.89
C PHE A 19 20.40 30.28 1.47
N ARG A 20 21.47 30.47 0.69
CA ARG A 20 22.84 30.00 1.00
C ARG A 20 23.78 31.05 1.62
N GLY A 21 23.36 32.30 1.78
CA GLY A 21 24.21 33.39 2.27
C GLY A 21 23.58 34.16 3.43
N GLY A 22 24.41 34.64 4.36
CA GLY A 22 24.00 35.48 5.50
C GLY A 22 24.08 34.80 6.88
N ARG A 23 23.73 35.54 7.93
CA ARG A 23 23.75 35.09 9.35
C ARG A 23 22.86 33.87 9.62
N TRP A 24 21.84 33.65 8.79
CA TRP A 24 20.85 32.58 8.95
C TRP A 24 21.20 31.27 8.23
N ALA A 25 22.32 31.21 7.50
CA ALA A 25 22.69 30.03 6.72
C ALA A 25 22.89 28.75 7.58
N PHE A 26 23.41 28.91 8.81
CA PHE A 26 23.58 27.81 9.75
C PHE A 26 22.24 27.23 10.23
N TRP A 27 21.31 28.11 10.64
CA TRP A 27 19.96 27.72 11.08
C TRP A 27 19.18 27.04 9.96
N ASN A 28 19.24 27.57 8.73
CA ASN A 28 18.59 26.96 7.56
C ASN A 28 19.12 25.55 7.27
N MET A 29 20.43 25.34 7.43
CA MET A 29 21.04 24.01 7.26
C MET A 29 20.58 23.03 8.34
N LEU A 30 20.53 23.47 9.61
CA LEU A 30 20.13 22.64 10.73
C LEU A 30 18.66 22.22 10.63
N ILE A 31 17.75 23.19 10.39
CA ILE A 31 16.31 22.94 10.21
C ILE A 31 16.07 21.95 9.08
N ARG A 32 16.70 22.13 7.91
CA ARG A 32 16.59 21.17 6.79
C ARG A 32 17.06 19.78 7.14
N THR A 33 18.16 19.68 7.88
CA THR A 33 18.73 18.39 8.28
C THR A 33 17.77 17.64 9.21
N VAL A 34 17.20 18.33 10.20
CA VAL A 34 16.20 17.77 11.12
C VAL A 34 14.97 17.30 10.35
N ILE A 35 14.39 18.13 9.48
CA ILE A 35 13.20 17.77 8.69
C ILE A 35 13.48 16.52 7.82
N THR A 36 14.61 16.50 7.12
CA THR A 36 14.94 15.41 6.19
C THR A 36 15.17 14.09 6.93
N ILE A 37 15.90 14.12 8.06
CA ILE A 37 16.17 12.93 8.88
C ILE A 37 14.88 12.43 9.53
N SER A 38 14.07 13.31 10.11
CA SER A 38 12.79 12.92 10.73
C SER A 38 11.83 12.30 9.71
N ALA A 39 11.75 12.87 8.50
CA ALA A 39 10.95 12.29 7.42
C ALA A 39 11.47 10.90 7.00
N ALA A 40 12.78 10.75 6.81
CA ALA A 40 13.37 9.46 6.46
C ALA A 40 13.15 8.39 7.55
N ALA A 41 13.27 8.77 8.83
CA ALA A 41 13.01 7.90 9.96
C ALA A 41 11.53 7.46 9.99
N TYR A 42 10.60 8.40 9.80
CA TYR A 42 9.18 8.10 9.72
C TYR A 42 8.86 7.09 8.61
N PHE A 43 9.35 7.33 7.38
CA PHE A 43 9.11 6.42 6.26
C PHE A 43 9.74 5.04 6.48
N THR A 44 10.91 4.99 7.11
CA THR A 44 11.56 3.71 7.45
C THR A 44 10.70 2.92 8.46
N PHE A 45 10.25 3.57 9.54
CA PHE A 45 9.38 2.95 10.53
C PHE A 45 8.06 2.47 9.90
N TRP A 46 7.39 3.35 9.17
CA TRP A 46 6.12 3.06 8.49
C TRP A 46 6.26 1.91 7.50
N PHE A 47 7.37 1.85 6.74
CA PHE A 47 7.63 0.77 5.80
C PHE A 47 7.81 -0.59 6.49
N VAL A 48 8.52 -0.62 7.62
CA VAL A 48 8.69 -1.84 8.42
C VAL A 48 7.35 -2.31 8.98
N GLU A 49 6.58 -1.42 9.60
CA GLU A 49 5.26 -1.71 10.14
C GLU A 49 4.32 -2.31 9.07
N LYS A 50 4.35 -1.74 7.85
CA LYS A 50 3.51 -2.23 6.75
C LYS A 50 4.02 -3.50 6.08
N SER A 51 5.29 -3.83 6.24
CA SER A 51 5.90 -5.03 5.67
C SER A 51 5.77 -6.25 6.60
N VAL A 52 5.88 -6.05 7.92
CA VAL A 52 5.94 -7.15 8.91
C VAL A 52 4.54 -7.64 9.32
N SER A 53 3.49 -6.84 9.18
CA SER A 53 2.12 -7.15 9.61
C SER A 53 1.38 -8.26 8.83
N LYS A 54 2.08 -9.04 7.98
CA LYS A 54 1.49 -10.11 7.16
C LYS A 54 1.58 -11.52 7.74
N PHE A 55 2.27 -11.72 8.87
CA PHE A 55 2.26 -12.99 9.60
C PHE A 55 1.37 -12.81 10.84
N LEU A 56 0.05 -12.89 10.64
CA LEU A 56 -0.90 -12.84 11.75
C LEU A 56 -1.04 -14.24 12.35
N GLU A 57 -0.60 -14.40 13.60
CA GLU A 57 -1.12 -15.42 14.51
C GLU A 57 -2.67 -15.36 14.46
N ASP A 58 -3.34 -16.52 14.37
CA ASP A 58 -4.80 -16.65 14.19
C ASP A 58 -5.38 -16.11 12.86
N SER A 59 -4.67 -16.34 11.75
CA SER A 59 -5.18 -16.05 10.41
C SER A 59 -5.58 -17.32 9.66
N LEU A 60 -6.74 -17.26 9.02
CA LEU A 60 -7.21 -18.27 8.08
C LEU A 60 -6.32 -18.22 6.83
N ALA A 61 -5.71 -19.35 6.47
CA ALA A 61 -4.98 -19.46 5.21
C ALA A 61 -5.98 -19.75 4.07
N ILE A 62 -5.96 -18.90 3.05
CA ILE A 62 -6.77 -19.07 1.85
C ILE A 62 -5.83 -19.28 0.68
N GLN A 63 -5.95 -20.43 0.04
CA GLN A 63 -5.24 -20.76 -1.18
C GLN A 63 -6.15 -20.53 -2.38
N ILE A 64 -5.81 -19.56 -3.23
CA ILE A 64 -6.52 -19.32 -4.49
C ILE A 64 -5.72 -19.96 -5.62
N ILE A 65 -6.34 -20.90 -6.34
CA ILE A 65 -5.75 -21.60 -7.48
C ILE A 65 -6.47 -21.16 -8.76
N ASN A 66 -5.70 -20.68 -9.74
CA ASN A 66 -6.24 -20.26 -11.02
C ASN A 66 -6.10 -21.38 -12.05
N TYR A 67 -7.20 -21.99 -12.48
CA TYR A 67 -7.23 -22.96 -13.59
C TYR A 67 -7.75 -22.32 -14.89
N LEU A 68 -8.01 -21.02 -14.92
CA LEU A 68 -8.42 -20.32 -16.15
C LEU A 68 -7.22 -20.16 -17.08
N PRO A 69 -7.44 -20.16 -18.41
CA PRO A 69 -6.36 -20.12 -19.41
C PRO A 69 -5.61 -18.78 -19.45
N GLN A 70 -6.04 -17.77 -18.70
CA GLN A 70 -5.43 -16.45 -18.65
C GLN A 70 -5.06 -16.06 -17.20
N PRO A 71 -4.04 -15.21 -17.02
CA PRO A 71 -3.74 -14.64 -15.70
C PRO A 71 -4.90 -13.78 -15.21
N ILE A 72 -5.37 -14.05 -14.00
CA ILE A 72 -6.47 -13.33 -13.37
C ILE A 72 -5.93 -12.50 -12.21
N ASP A 73 -6.38 -11.26 -12.10
CA ASP A 73 -6.07 -10.38 -10.99
C ASP A 73 -7.10 -10.57 -9.87
N PHE A 74 -6.67 -11.18 -8.76
CA PHE A 74 -7.56 -11.56 -7.66
C PHE A 74 -7.54 -10.55 -6.51
N TYR A 75 -8.71 -10.37 -5.92
CA TYR A 75 -8.97 -9.57 -4.74
C TYR A 75 -9.83 -10.37 -3.77
N ILE A 76 -9.61 -10.17 -2.48
CA ILE A 76 -10.47 -10.70 -1.44
C ILE A 76 -11.10 -9.53 -0.69
N ILE A 77 -12.40 -9.62 -0.42
CA ILE A 77 -13.13 -8.67 0.41
C ILE A 77 -13.65 -9.41 1.63
N ARG A 78 -13.22 -9.01 2.80
CA ARG A 78 -13.69 -9.54 4.08
C ARG A 78 -14.85 -8.69 4.60
N ILE A 79 -15.86 -9.34 5.16
CA ILE A 79 -17.05 -8.66 5.68
C ILE A 79 -17.06 -8.74 7.20
N GLN A 80 -17.23 -7.59 7.86
CA GLN A 80 -17.26 -7.46 9.30
C GLN A 80 -18.69 -7.21 9.77
N ASP A 81 -19.28 -8.19 10.44
CA ASP A 81 -20.70 -8.15 10.83
C ASP A 81 -20.99 -7.19 12.00
N LYS A 82 -19.97 -6.81 12.78
CA LYS A 82 -20.11 -6.07 14.06
C LYS A 82 -19.54 -4.65 14.05
N VAL A 83 -19.36 -4.03 12.87
CA VAL A 83 -18.66 -2.74 12.72
C VAL A 83 -19.51 -1.77 11.88
N PRO A 84 -19.45 -0.44 12.12
CA PRO A 84 -20.10 0.57 11.28
C PRO A 84 -19.84 0.38 9.77
N GLU A 85 -20.79 0.82 8.93
CA GLU A 85 -20.83 0.57 7.48
C GLU A 85 -19.53 0.95 6.74
N GLU A 86 -18.79 1.96 7.22
CA GLU A 86 -17.54 2.42 6.62
C GLU A 86 -16.38 1.40 6.74
N GLU A 87 -16.37 0.57 7.78
CA GLU A 87 -15.34 -0.47 8.00
C GLU A 87 -15.88 -1.89 7.74
N LYS A 88 -17.15 -1.99 7.32
CA LYS A 88 -17.83 -3.27 7.06
C LYS A 88 -17.11 -4.11 6.01
N PHE A 89 -16.46 -3.46 5.04
CA PHE A 89 -15.74 -4.12 3.96
C PHE A 89 -14.24 -3.84 4.07
N SER A 90 -13.45 -4.90 4.20
CA SER A 90 -11.99 -4.82 4.16
C SER A 90 -11.49 -5.55 2.91
N SER A 91 -11.09 -4.77 1.90
CA SER A 91 -10.58 -5.30 0.64
C SER A 91 -9.06 -5.46 0.69
N LYS A 92 -8.56 -6.54 0.06
CA LYS A 92 -7.14 -6.86 -0.06
C LYS A 92 -6.84 -7.34 -1.47
N HIS A 93 -5.80 -6.79 -2.06
CA HIS A 93 -5.26 -7.28 -3.32
C HIS A 93 -4.44 -8.55 -3.07
N VAL A 94 -4.85 -9.64 -3.71
CA VAL A 94 -4.11 -10.92 -3.67
C VAL A 94 -3.01 -10.88 -4.72
N GLY A 95 -3.32 -10.41 -5.91
CA GLY A 95 -2.38 -10.30 -7.01
C GLY A 95 -2.82 -11.06 -8.25
N GLN A 96 -2.01 -10.92 -9.29
CA GLN A 96 -2.21 -11.57 -10.56
C GLN A 96 -1.68 -13.01 -10.53
N ILE A 97 -2.59 -13.98 -10.54
CA ILE A 97 -2.26 -15.42 -10.50
C ILE A 97 -2.30 -15.98 -11.92
N ARG A 98 -1.20 -16.60 -12.34
CA ARG A 98 -1.08 -17.23 -13.66
C ARG A 98 -1.89 -18.52 -13.75
N PRO A 99 -2.25 -18.99 -14.95
CA PRO A 99 -2.88 -20.30 -15.14
C PRO A 99 -2.05 -21.41 -14.49
N GLU A 100 -2.71 -22.34 -13.80
CA GLU A 100 -2.12 -23.48 -13.07
C GLU A 100 -1.20 -23.09 -11.89
N TYR A 101 -1.27 -21.84 -11.43
CA TYR A 101 -0.56 -21.39 -10.23
C TYR A 101 -1.54 -21.06 -9.11
N PHE A 102 -1.00 -21.03 -7.90
CA PHE A 102 -1.73 -20.64 -6.71
C PHE A 102 -1.02 -19.55 -5.93
N ARG A 103 -1.79 -18.85 -5.10
CA ARG A 103 -1.27 -17.93 -4.09
C ARG A 103 -1.99 -18.17 -2.78
N ILE A 104 -1.22 -18.16 -1.69
CA ILE A 104 -1.74 -18.27 -0.33
C ILE A 104 -1.81 -16.87 0.25
N GLU A 105 -2.96 -16.54 0.83
CA GLU A 105 -3.17 -15.31 1.55
C GLU A 105 -3.72 -15.60 2.94
N TYR A 106 -3.17 -14.91 3.92
CA TYR A 106 -3.59 -14.99 5.31
C TYR A 106 -4.61 -13.89 5.59
N LEU A 107 -5.78 -14.26 6.10
CA LEU A 107 -6.84 -13.35 6.51
C LEU A 107 -7.14 -13.49 7.99
N ASN A 108 -7.19 -12.35 8.69
CA ASN A 108 -7.72 -12.32 10.05
C ASN A 108 -9.25 -12.31 10.00
N MET A 109 -9.85 -13.42 10.43
CA MET A 109 -11.30 -13.66 10.44
C MET A 109 -11.93 -13.50 11.83
N GLN A 110 -11.21 -13.00 12.84
CA GLN A 110 -11.73 -12.89 14.23
C GLN A 110 -13.05 -12.09 14.37
N LYS A 111 -13.33 -11.19 13.43
CA LYS A 111 -14.54 -10.35 13.39
C LYS A 111 -15.42 -10.58 12.15
N SER A 112 -15.15 -11.66 11.40
CA SER A 112 -15.70 -11.86 10.06
C SER A 112 -16.02 -13.33 9.83
N ASN A 113 -17.25 -13.63 9.44
CA ASN A 113 -17.69 -15.01 9.16
C ASN A 113 -17.76 -15.31 7.67
N GLU A 114 -17.47 -14.32 6.81
CA GLU A 114 -17.49 -14.48 5.36
C GLU A 114 -16.46 -13.62 4.66
N PHE A 115 -16.04 -14.07 3.48
CA PHE A 115 -15.24 -13.31 2.54
C PHE A 115 -15.70 -13.55 1.11
N TRP A 116 -15.44 -12.58 0.25
CA TRP A 116 -15.71 -12.64 -1.18
C TRP A 116 -14.41 -12.71 -1.95
N VAL A 117 -14.37 -13.54 -2.99
CA VAL A 117 -13.26 -13.63 -3.94
C VAL A 117 -13.71 -13.05 -5.25
N VAL A 118 -12.93 -12.11 -5.77
CA VAL A 118 -13.22 -11.39 -7.00
C VAL A 118 -12.01 -11.51 -7.93
N GLY A 119 -12.26 -11.83 -9.20
CA GLY A 119 -11.23 -11.98 -10.22
C GLY A 119 -11.51 -11.08 -11.42
N TYR A 120 -10.47 -10.37 -11.87
CA TYR A 120 -10.52 -9.48 -13.02
C TYR A 120 -9.59 -9.95 -14.14
N ILE A 121 -10.01 -9.75 -15.38
CA ILE A 121 -9.15 -9.86 -16.58
C ILE A 121 -8.90 -8.48 -17.17
N GLY A 122 -7.65 -8.23 -17.55
CA GLY A 122 -7.25 -7.05 -18.30
C GLY A 122 -7.58 -5.74 -17.57
N LYS A 123 -8.25 -4.81 -18.26
CA LYS A 123 -8.54 -3.45 -17.76
C LYS A 123 -9.77 -3.37 -16.83
N GLY A 124 -9.98 -4.37 -15.98
CA GLY A 124 -11.04 -4.35 -14.97
C GLY A 124 -12.34 -5.06 -15.36
N ASN A 125 -12.31 -5.98 -16.32
CA ASN A 125 -13.47 -6.83 -16.58
C ASN A 125 -13.61 -7.87 -15.45
N LEU A 126 -14.67 -7.80 -14.67
CA LEU A 126 -14.97 -8.81 -13.64
C LEU A 126 -15.35 -10.11 -14.34
N VAL A 127 -14.63 -11.19 -14.03
CA VAL A 127 -14.85 -12.51 -14.63
C VAL A 127 -15.12 -13.60 -13.61
N TYR A 128 -14.81 -13.33 -12.34
CA TYR A 128 -15.05 -14.24 -11.24
C TYR A 128 -15.57 -13.49 -10.01
N PHE A 129 -16.62 -14.01 -9.40
CA PHE A 129 -17.16 -13.59 -8.12
C PHE A 129 -17.72 -14.80 -7.38
N SER A 130 -17.24 -15.01 -6.16
CA SER A 130 -17.77 -16.02 -5.24
C SER A 130 -17.81 -15.50 -3.81
N GLN A 131 -18.91 -15.78 -3.12
CA GLN A 131 -19.07 -15.58 -1.69
C GLN A 131 -18.73 -16.88 -0.97
N VAL A 132 -17.90 -16.80 0.07
CA VAL A 132 -17.42 -17.95 0.83
C VAL A 132 -17.70 -17.69 2.32
N ALA A 133 -18.54 -18.53 2.91
CA ALA A 133 -18.77 -18.54 4.35
C ALA A 133 -17.65 -19.33 5.04
N VAL A 134 -17.20 -18.84 6.19
CA VAL A 134 -16.16 -19.47 7.02
C VAL A 134 -16.81 -19.94 8.32
N PRO A 135 -17.30 -21.18 8.37
CA PRO A 135 -17.91 -21.73 9.58
C PRO A 135 -16.87 -22.07 10.65
N ASN A 136 -15.64 -22.40 10.26
CA ASN A 136 -14.53 -22.72 11.14
C ASN A 136 -13.26 -21.98 10.68
N ILE A 137 -12.65 -21.20 11.58
CA ILE A 137 -11.47 -20.38 11.27
C ILE A 137 -10.18 -21.23 11.27
N ASN A 138 -10.22 -22.43 11.87
CA ASN A 138 -9.08 -23.32 11.98
C ASN A 138 -8.90 -24.24 10.75
N GLU A 139 -9.76 -24.11 9.73
CA GLU A 139 -9.73 -24.94 8.52
C GLU A 139 -9.31 -24.11 7.31
N ASP A 140 -8.15 -24.44 6.74
CA ASP A 140 -7.65 -23.83 5.51
C ASP A 140 -8.68 -23.92 4.37
N GLN A 141 -8.83 -22.83 3.63
CA GLN A 141 -9.79 -22.73 2.53
C GLN A 141 -9.08 -22.77 1.19
N ILE A 142 -9.46 -23.71 0.32
CA ILE A 142 -8.93 -23.81 -1.04
C ILE A 142 -10.02 -23.34 -2.02
N ILE A 143 -9.71 -22.31 -2.79
CA ILE A 143 -10.59 -21.73 -3.80
C ILE A 143 -10.05 -22.07 -5.18
N GLU A 144 -10.73 -23.00 -5.85
CA GLU A 144 -10.40 -23.38 -7.22
C GLU A 144 -11.21 -22.59 -8.24
N VAL A 145 -10.52 -21.80 -9.05
CA VAL A 145 -11.15 -20.97 -10.08
C VAL A 145 -11.02 -21.68 -11.42
N ARG A 146 -12.02 -22.50 -11.75
CA ARG A 146 -12.07 -23.30 -12.99
C ARG A 146 -12.90 -22.67 -14.11
N ASN A 147 -13.85 -21.81 -13.74
CA ASN A 147 -14.80 -21.22 -14.68
C ASN A 147 -15.01 -19.73 -14.41
N TYR A 148 -15.41 -19.01 -15.45
CA TYR A 148 -15.94 -17.65 -15.30
C TYR A 148 -17.30 -17.73 -14.64
N ILE A 149 -17.40 -17.24 -13.41
CA ILE A 149 -18.60 -17.35 -12.58
C ILE A 149 -18.89 -15.99 -11.97
N ASN A 150 -20.10 -15.49 -12.14
CA ASN A 150 -20.62 -14.41 -11.32
C ASN A 150 -21.88 -14.90 -10.61
N ARG A 151 -21.73 -15.38 -9.36
CA ARG A 151 -22.86 -15.97 -8.61
C ARG A 151 -23.93 -14.95 -8.21
N SER A 152 -23.60 -13.66 -8.16
CA SER A 152 -24.55 -12.61 -7.76
C SER A 152 -24.17 -11.27 -8.37
N LEU A 153 -24.97 -10.80 -9.33
CA LEU A 153 -24.76 -9.50 -9.98
C LEU A 153 -24.75 -8.35 -8.96
N LYS A 154 -25.69 -8.36 -8.01
CA LYS A 154 -25.80 -7.32 -6.98
C LYS A 154 -24.56 -7.26 -6.09
N LEU A 155 -24.10 -8.40 -5.57
CA LEU A 155 -22.92 -8.43 -4.69
C LEU A 155 -21.63 -8.17 -5.46
N SER A 156 -21.53 -8.63 -6.72
CA SER A 156 -20.38 -8.36 -7.57
C SER A 156 -20.22 -6.88 -7.93
N ALA A 157 -21.34 -6.14 -8.02
CA ALA A 157 -21.32 -4.69 -8.23
C ALA A 157 -20.76 -3.95 -7.00
N ILE A 158 -21.26 -4.28 -5.80
CA ILE A 158 -20.76 -3.73 -4.54
C ILE A 158 -19.27 -4.05 -4.37
N ALA A 159 -18.89 -5.30 -4.66
CA ALA A 159 -17.51 -5.74 -4.61
C ALA A 159 -16.61 -4.93 -5.57
N SER A 160 -17.10 -4.68 -6.79
CA SER A 160 -16.35 -3.89 -7.77
C SER A 160 -16.14 -2.46 -7.33
N GLU A 161 -17.17 -1.81 -6.80
CA GLU A 161 -17.07 -0.47 -6.22
C GLU A 161 -16.01 -0.41 -5.12
N LYS A 162 -16.03 -1.35 -4.17
CA LYS A 162 -15.03 -1.41 -3.07
C LYS A 162 -13.61 -1.71 -3.53
N ILE A 163 -13.45 -2.39 -4.66
CA ILE A 163 -12.13 -2.65 -5.25
C ILE A 163 -11.62 -1.42 -6.00
N GLU A 164 -12.51 -0.69 -6.67
CA GLU A 164 -12.18 0.58 -7.32
C GLU A 164 -11.77 1.64 -6.29
N ASP A 165 -12.49 1.75 -5.17
CA ASP A 165 -12.13 2.61 -4.04
C ASP A 165 -10.72 2.28 -3.53
N LEU A 166 -10.45 0.99 -3.27
CA LEU A 166 -9.12 0.53 -2.82
C LEU A 166 -8.02 0.86 -3.84
N LYS A 167 -8.28 0.68 -5.14
CA LYS A 167 -7.31 1.04 -6.20
C LYS A 167 -7.04 2.54 -6.20
N TYR A 168 -8.09 3.35 -6.11
CA TYR A 168 -7.99 4.80 -6.08
C TYR A 168 -7.19 5.28 -4.87
N GLU A 169 -7.49 4.76 -3.68
CA GLU A 169 -6.76 5.08 -2.45
C GLU A 169 -5.30 4.66 -2.52
N ASN A 170 -5.00 3.46 -3.04
CA ASN A 170 -3.63 2.99 -3.22
C ASN A 170 -2.85 3.84 -4.22
N ILE A 171 -3.47 4.25 -5.33
CA ILE A 171 -2.86 5.15 -6.31
C ILE A 171 -2.58 6.50 -5.66
N LYS A 172 -3.57 7.09 -4.98
CA LYS A 172 -3.43 8.37 -4.28
C LYS A 172 -2.31 8.31 -3.26
N LEU A 173 -2.28 7.28 -2.41
CA LEU A 173 -1.23 7.08 -1.42
C LEU A 173 0.15 6.89 -2.08
N SER A 174 0.23 6.09 -3.15
CA SER A 174 1.48 5.88 -3.89
C SER A 174 2.03 7.19 -4.45
N ILE A 175 1.17 8.06 -4.98
CA ILE A 175 1.58 9.40 -5.46
C ILE A 175 2.19 10.22 -4.33
N TRP A 176 1.54 10.28 -3.16
CA TRP A 176 2.05 11.05 -2.03
C TRP A 176 3.38 10.49 -1.50
N VAL A 177 3.46 9.17 -1.29
CA VAL A 177 4.67 8.51 -0.79
C VAL A 177 5.84 8.69 -1.77
N THR A 178 5.61 8.53 -3.07
CA THR A 178 6.67 8.71 -4.08
C THR A 178 7.17 10.15 -4.14
N LEU A 179 6.27 11.13 -4.03
CA LEU A 179 6.63 12.56 -3.99
C LEU A 179 7.46 12.89 -2.74
N ASP A 180 7.09 12.36 -1.58
CA ASP A 180 7.86 12.54 -0.34
C ASP A 180 9.26 11.91 -0.42
N LEU A 181 9.36 10.67 -0.90
CA LEU A 181 10.65 10.00 -1.09
C LEU A 181 11.55 10.77 -2.06
N LEU A 182 10.98 11.33 -3.14
CA LEU A 182 11.70 12.19 -4.07
C LEU A 182 12.23 13.46 -3.38
N LEU A 183 11.42 14.11 -2.55
CA LEU A 183 11.83 15.31 -1.82
C LEU A 183 12.87 15.02 -0.73
N ILE A 184 12.78 13.88 -0.04
CA ILE A 184 13.81 13.41 0.90
C ILE A 184 15.12 13.21 0.16
N PHE A 185 15.09 12.53 -0.98
CA PHE A 185 16.26 12.32 -1.82
C PHE A 185 16.88 13.65 -2.27
N LEU A 186 16.06 14.56 -2.80
CA LEU A 186 16.53 15.86 -3.29
C LEU A 186 17.13 16.72 -2.16
N ASN A 187 16.45 16.82 -1.02
CA ASN A 187 16.96 17.54 0.15
C ASN A 187 18.27 16.95 0.66
N SER A 188 18.37 15.62 0.70
CA SER A 188 19.59 14.90 1.10
C SER A 188 20.74 15.24 0.16
N VAL A 189 20.57 15.07 -1.16
CA VAL A 189 21.60 15.38 -2.17
C VAL A 189 22.05 16.84 -2.06
N LEU A 190 21.12 17.79 -1.88
CA LEU A 190 21.45 19.20 -1.74
C LEU A 190 22.21 19.53 -0.44
N LEU A 191 21.95 18.83 0.66
CA LEU A 191 22.72 18.96 1.91
C LEU A 191 24.15 18.44 1.72
N PHE A 192 24.34 17.30 1.05
CA PHE A 192 25.66 16.70 0.85
C PHE A 192 26.50 17.41 -0.24
N ARG A 193 25.87 17.94 -1.29
CA ARG A 193 26.56 18.60 -2.41
C ARG A 193 27.25 19.91 -1.99
N GLY A 194 26.71 20.62 -1.00
CA GLY A 194 27.29 21.88 -0.49
C GLY A 194 28.66 21.72 0.17
N LYS A 195 28.99 20.54 0.71
CA LYS A 195 30.27 20.29 1.40
C LYS A 195 31.46 20.10 0.44
N ARG A 196 31.23 19.60 -0.79
CA ARG A 196 32.32 19.34 -1.75
C ARG A 196 33.03 20.60 -2.27
N LYS A 197 32.37 21.77 -2.26
CA LYS A 197 32.97 23.03 -2.73
C LYS A 197 33.96 23.69 -1.74
N LYS A 198 33.97 23.29 -0.46
CA LYS A 198 34.88 23.87 0.55
C LYS A 198 36.22 23.14 0.67
N ILE A 199 36.28 21.86 0.29
CA ILE A 199 37.48 21.03 0.46
C ILE A 199 38.54 21.34 -0.61
N THR A 200 38.15 21.82 -1.79
CA THR A 200 39.08 22.17 -2.89
C THR A 200 39.78 23.52 -2.75
N ARG A 201 39.53 24.31 -1.69
CA ARG A 201 40.17 25.63 -1.48
C ARG A 201 41.35 25.63 -0.50
N PHE A 202 41.74 24.48 0.04
CA PHE A 202 42.89 24.35 0.97
C PHE A 202 44.08 23.58 0.39
N ALA A 203 44.14 23.44 -0.94
CA ALA A 203 45.26 22.81 -1.63
C ALA A 203 45.81 23.74 -2.72
N ILE A 204 46.37 24.88 -2.31
CA ILE A 204 47.39 25.66 -3.03
C ILE A 204 48.33 26.23 -1.97
#